data_AF-A0A8T1W683-F1
#
_entry.id   AF-A0A8T1W683-F1
#
_cell.length_a   1.000
_cell.length_b   1.000
_cell.length_c   1.000
_cell.angle_alpha   90.00
_cell.angle_beta   90.00
_cell.angle_gamma   90.00
#
_symmetry.space_group_name_H-M   'P 1'
#
loop_
_entity.id
_entity.type
_entity.pdbx_description
1 polymer ?
#
loop_
_entity_poly.entity_id
_entity_poly.type
_entity_poly.pdbx_seq_one_letter_code
_entity_poly.pdbx_strand_id
1 'polypeptide(L)'
;MAKILALATIASIAAFDTAAATQKSCALTDFTAEKTQFLLLNNVIDVVTQSTLLSTYVEDYDPFVVQDINLGGFSYSVLGQDLTFTPTVDKLNVTGLRDITPEHVNASTSNCVDFGAHWNGGVVIEATVSLTLEEIDTSITVEVSLTLENPTLAVDVQANMFKCADGAADCDPFTITSIEVAGVDGKISEIMDSLLLRFKDAVVQTLAVNFASIKDSNFRFKSSGPIISALTDALADFSADEINKKGGAYDTFTSKISDQLLSVANDYIESNLQPKFGATCTEA
;
A
#
# COMPACT_ATOMS: atom_id res chain seq x y z
N MET A 1 -2.26 8.56 7.86
CA MET A 1 -1.32 7.57 7.29
C MET A 1 -1.42 6.21 7.98
N ALA A 2 -1.37 6.14 9.31
CA ALA A 2 -1.22 4.86 10.02
C ALA A 2 -2.42 3.90 10.08
N LYS A 3 -3.54 4.22 9.43
CA LYS A 3 -4.75 3.36 9.43
C LYS A 3 -5.10 2.78 8.05
N ILE A 4 -4.59 3.35 6.96
CA ILE A 4 -4.90 2.91 5.58
C ILE A 4 -3.80 2.04 4.98
N LEU A 5 -2.52 2.38 5.22
CA LEU A 5 -1.46 1.37 5.04
C LEU A 5 -1.65 0.22 6.03
N ALA A 6 -2.28 0.51 7.17
CA ALA A 6 -2.80 -0.51 8.04
C ALA A 6 -3.94 -1.28 7.33
N LEU A 7 -4.97 -0.68 6.73
CA LEU A 7 -5.99 -1.46 5.99
C LEU A 7 -5.44 -2.39 4.88
N ALA A 8 -4.38 -1.99 4.16
CA ALA A 8 -3.70 -2.87 3.19
C ALA A 8 -2.81 -3.95 3.85
N THR A 9 -2.38 -3.75 5.09
CA THR A 9 -1.60 -4.75 5.88
C THR A 9 -2.43 -5.49 6.93
N ILE A 10 -3.66 -5.06 7.21
CA ILE A 10 -4.54 -5.53 8.30
C ILE A 10 -5.44 -6.66 7.81
N ALA A 11 -5.75 -6.73 6.52
CA ALA A 11 -6.78 -7.64 6.07
C ALA A 11 -6.40 -9.12 6.26
N SER A 12 -5.13 -9.52 6.40
CA SER A 12 -4.85 -10.93 6.14
C SER A 12 -3.49 -11.47 6.53
N ILE A 13 -3.14 -11.48 7.82
CA ILE A 13 -2.23 -12.53 8.33
C ILE A 13 -2.61 -12.92 9.76
N ALA A 14 -3.64 -13.75 9.92
CA ALA A 14 -3.65 -14.66 11.07
C ALA A 14 -2.88 -15.91 10.67
N ALA A 15 -2.17 -16.47 11.63
CA ALA A 15 -1.27 -17.56 11.37
C ALA A 15 -1.72 -18.81 12.14
N PHE A 16 -1.20 -20.00 11.80
CA PHE A 16 -1.28 -21.27 12.60
C PHE A 16 -2.54 -22.14 12.34
N ASP A 17 -2.58 -23.49 12.50
CA ASP A 17 -1.71 -24.52 13.13
C ASP A 17 -2.03 -25.96 12.56
N THR A 18 -1.17 -26.98 12.77
CA THR A 18 -1.49 -28.38 13.22
C THR A 18 -0.24 -29.23 13.61
N ALA A 19 -0.13 -29.62 14.90
CA ALA A 19 0.53 -30.80 15.57
C ALA A 19 1.83 -31.43 14.98
N ALA A 20 2.93 -31.77 15.71
CA ALA A 20 3.21 -32.06 17.12
C ALA A 20 4.71 -31.88 17.51
N ALA A 21 4.97 -31.37 18.73
CA ALA A 21 6.11 -31.49 19.65
C ALA A 21 7.58 -31.24 19.20
N THR A 22 8.16 -30.09 19.60
CA THR A 22 9.27 -29.99 20.61
C THR A 22 9.79 -28.54 20.80
N GLN A 23 9.73 -28.05 22.05
CA GLN A 23 10.66 -27.17 22.78
C GLN A 23 11.35 -25.96 22.08
N LYS A 24 10.59 -25.13 21.36
CA LYS A 24 10.68 -23.66 21.37
C LYS A 24 9.25 -23.16 21.46
N SER A 25 8.92 -22.14 22.26
CA SER A 25 7.53 -21.64 22.31
C SER A 25 7.07 -21.09 20.97
N CYS A 26 7.99 -20.54 20.18
CA CYS A 26 7.73 -19.97 18.87
C CYS A 26 8.42 -20.69 17.71
N ALA A 27 7.72 -20.79 16.59
CA ALA A 27 8.23 -21.26 15.29
C ALA A 27 7.90 -20.23 14.21
N LEU A 28 8.61 -20.21 13.07
CA LEU A 28 8.20 -19.38 11.95
C LEU A 28 6.93 -19.93 11.30
N THR A 29 6.03 -19.05 10.91
CA THR A 29 4.84 -19.41 10.13
C THR A 29 5.25 -19.81 8.72
N ASP A 30 4.65 -20.87 8.19
CA ASP A 30 4.67 -21.21 6.77
C ASP A 30 3.29 -20.95 6.19
N PHE A 31 3.11 -19.82 5.48
CA PHE A 31 1.81 -19.42 4.94
C PHE A 31 1.23 -20.44 3.95
N THR A 32 2.07 -21.23 3.26
CA THR A 32 1.58 -22.26 2.33
C THR A 32 0.97 -23.48 3.04
N ALA A 33 1.29 -23.65 4.32
CA ALA A 33 0.69 -24.67 5.18
C ALA A 33 -0.65 -24.22 5.79
N GLU A 34 -0.92 -22.91 5.87
CA GLU A 34 -2.09 -22.33 6.57
C GLU A 34 -3.36 -22.25 5.70
N LYS A 35 -3.61 -23.25 4.85
CA LYS A 35 -4.68 -23.22 3.83
C LYS A 35 -6.07 -22.92 4.39
N THR A 36 -6.40 -23.46 5.57
CA THR A 36 -7.68 -23.23 6.23
C THR A 36 -7.85 -21.78 6.65
N GLN A 37 -6.78 -21.12 7.11
CA GLN A 37 -6.84 -19.71 7.53
C GLN A 37 -7.06 -18.81 6.31
N PHE A 38 -6.33 -19.02 5.21
CA PHE A 38 -6.55 -18.29 3.96
C PHE A 38 -7.96 -18.52 3.39
N LEU A 39 -8.51 -19.73 3.53
CA LEU A 39 -9.90 -20.00 3.16
C LEU A 39 -10.90 -19.21 4.01
N LEU A 40 -10.73 -19.22 5.34
CA LEU A 40 -11.60 -18.47 6.26
C LEU A 40 -11.55 -16.97 5.97
N LEU A 41 -10.34 -16.45 5.81
CA LEU A 41 -10.09 -15.07 5.42
C LEU A 41 -10.77 -14.71 4.09
N ASN A 42 -10.61 -15.53 3.05
CA ASN A 42 -11.23 -15.26 1.75
C ASN A 42 -12.75 -15.34 1.82
N ASN A 43 -13.32 -16.19 2.70
CA ASN A 43 -14.76 -16.15 2.98
C ASN A 43 -15.19 -14.83 3.64
N VAL A 44 -14.39 -14.27 4.55
CA VAL A 44 -14.66 -12.93 5.13
C VAL A 44 -14.60 -11.86 4.05
N ILE A 45 -13.60 -11.91 3.18
CA ILE A 45 -13.46 -11.00 2.02
C ILE A 45 -14.71 -11.10 1.13
N ASP A 46 -15.17 -12.30 0.79
CA ASP A 46 -16.37 -12.51 -0.02
C ASP A 46 -17.62 -11.89 0.64
N VAL A 47 -17.80 -12.10 1.94
CA VAL A 47 -18.93 -11.51 2.69
C VAL A 47 -18.85 -9.99 2.68
N VAL A 48 -17.67 -9.43 2.93
CA VAL A 48 -17.46 -7.98 2.99
C VAL A 48 -17.69 -7.35 1.62
N THR A 49 -17.18 -7.95 0.55
CA THR A 49 -17.36 -7.51 -0.86
C THR A 49 -18.81 -7.61 -1.34
N GLN A 50 -19.56 -8.63 -0.92
CA GLN A 50 -20.98 -8.77 -1.26
C GLN A 50 -21.90 -7.89 -0.42
N SER A 51 -21.37 -7.27 0.64
CA SER A 51 -22.12 -6.42 1.56
C SER A 51 -21.84 -4.93 1.32
N THR A 52 -22.59 -4.07 2.00
CA THR A 52 -22.29 -2.63 2.09
C THR A 52 -21.34 -2.30 3.24
N LEU A 53 -20.77 -3.30 3.92
CA LEU A 53 -19.91 -3.07 5.09
C LEU A 53 -18.61 -2.39 4.68
N LEU A 54 -17.98 -2.83 3.59
CA LEU A 54 -16.72 -2.24 3.13
C LEU A 54 -16.87 -0.75 2.85
N SER A 55 -17.89 -0.38 2.06
CA SER A 55 -18.19 1.00 1.70
C SER A 55 -18.57 1.89 2.88
N THR A 56 -19.00 1.30 4.00
CA THR A 56 -19.24 1.97 5.29
C THR A 56 -17.92 2.16 6.04
N TYR A 57 -17.06 1.13 6.10
CA TYR A 57 -15.77 1.21 6.78
C TYR A 57 -14.79 2.17 6.10
N VAL A 58 -14.85 2.30 4.77
CA VAL A 58 -13.98 3.22 4.02
C VAL A 58 -14.57 4.62 3.86
N GLU A 59 -15.80 4.88 4.33
CA GLU A 59 -16.46 6.19 4.22
C GLU A 59 -15.68 7.29 4.95
N ASP A 60 -15.20 7.01 6.16
CA ASP A 60 -14.38 7.94 6.94
C ASP A 60 -12.99 8.20 6.33
N TYR A 61 -12.64 7.44 5.30
CA TYR A 61 -11.36 7.49 4.60
C TYR A 61 -11.49 8.03 3.17
N ASP A 62 -12.68 8.48 2.76
CA ASP A 62 -12.93 9.08 1.45
C ASP A 62 -13.56 10.49 1.63
N PRO A 63 -12.81 11.59 1.45
CA PRO A 63 -11.47 11.66 0.87
C PRO A 63 -10.35 11.15 1.78
N PHE A 64 -9.39 10.44 1.20
CA PHE A 64 -8.12 10.15 1.84
C PHE A 64 -7.16 11.32 1.63
N VAL A 65 -6.83 12.00 2.73
CA VAL A 65 -5.93 13.16 2.71
C VAL A 65 -4.65 12.86 3.46
N VAL A 66 -3.52 13.09 2.79
CA VAL A 66 -2.17 13.02 3.37
C VAL A 66 -1.35 14.22 2.94
N GLN A 67 -0.33 14.56 3.73
CA GLN A 67 0.49 15.75 3.57
C GLN A 67 1.94 15.41 3.91
N ASP A 68 2.85 16.26 3.42
CA ASP A 68 4.28 16.23 3.74
C ASP A 68 4.95 14.88 3.45
N ILE A 69 4.69 14.30 2.27
CA ILE A 69 5.34 13.06 1.83
C ILE A 69 6.57 13.42 0.99
N ASN A 70 7.75 13.12 1.51
CA ASN A 70 8.99 13.21 0.74
C ASN A 70 9.06 12.04 -0.26
N LEU A 71 9.37 12.36 -1.50
CA LEU A 71 9.62 11.36 -2.55
C LEU A 71 11.12 11.26 -2.84
N GLY A 72 11.52 10.19 -3.54
CA GLY A 72 12.91 10.02 -3.94
C GLY A 72 13.36 11.13 -4.90
N GLY A 73 14.57 11.65 -4.72
CA GLY A 73 15.15 12.62 -5.64
C GLY A 73 15.40 12.03 -7.02
N PHE A 74 15.29 12.86 -8.07
CA PHE A 74 15.60 12.46 -9.44
C PHE A 74 16.41 13.53 -10.16
N SER A 75 17.26 13.11 -11.10
CA SER A 75 18.01 14.02 -11.95
C SER A 75 17.43 14.04 -13.36
N TYR A 76 17.27 15.23 -13.93
CA TYR A 76 16.76 15.42 -15.29
C TYR A 76 17.58 16.49 -16.01
N SER A 77 17.98 16.19 -17.26
CA SER A 77 18.78 17.10 -18.06
C SER A 77 17.88 18.10 -18.78
N VAL A 78 17.96 19.37 -18.39
CA VAL A 78 17.18 20.47 -18.96
C VAL A 78 18.14 21.50 -19.52
N LEU A 79 18.00 21.85 -20.80
CA LEU A 79 18.82 22.86 -21.46
C LEU A 79 20.34 22.57 -21.38
N GLY A 80 20.72 21.29 -21.40
CA GLY A 80 22.12 20.85 -21.33
C GLY A 80 22.75 20.95 -19.93
N GLN A 81 21.94 21.14 -18.89
CA GLN A 81 22.34 21.05 -17.49
C GLN A 81 21.58 19.93 -16.80
N ASP A 82 22.29 19.12 -16.03
CA ASP A 82 21.67 18.11 -15.18
C ASP A 82 21.20 18.81 -13.90
N LEU A 83 19.88 18.77 -13.67
CA LEU A 83 19.23 19.35 -12.50
C LEU A 83 18.72 18.24 -11.60
N THR A 84 18.91 18.38 -10.30
CA THR A 84 18.42 17.45 -9.29
C THR A 84 17.19 18.03 -8.63
N PHE A 85 16.10 17.26 -8.71
CA PHE A 85 14.83 17.62 -8.13
C PHE A 85 14.53 16.71 -6.94
N THR A 86 14.20 17.31 -5.81
CA THR A 86 13.63 16.62 -4.66
C THR A 86 12.13 16.89 -4.62
N PRO A 87 11.27 15.92 -4.96
CA PRO A 87 9.83 16.10 -4.91
C PRO A 87 9.31 15.94 -3.49
N THR A 88 8.41 16.82 -3.09
CA THR A 88 7.60 16.71 -1.87
C THR A 88 6.13 16.80 -2.25
N VAL A 89 5.33 15.83 -1.85
CA VAL A 89 3.87 15.91 -1.95
C VAL A 89 3.37 16.68 -0.74
N ASP A 90 3.16 17.98 -0.92
CA ASP A 90 2.67 18.90 0.13
C ASP A 90 1.27 18.48 0.59
N LYS A 91 0.42 18.08 -0.37
CA LYS A 91 -0.92 17.57 -0.10
C LYS A 91 -1.32 16.58 -1.18
N LEU A 92 -1.88 15.45 -0.77
CA LEU A 92 -2.55 14.47 -1.61
C LEU A 92 -3.96 14.28 -1.07
N ASN A 93 -4.93 14.30 -1.97
CA ASN A 93 -6.34 14.07 -1.72
C ASN A 93 -6.82 13.03 -2.73
N VAL A 94 -7.26 11.87 -2.24
CA VAL A 94 -7.76 10.77 -3.07
C VAL A 94 -9.23 10.52 -2.74
N THR A 95 -10.08 10.55 -3.75
CA THR A 95 -11.51 10.23 -3.61
C THR A 95 -11.94 9.09 -4.51
N GLY A 96 -13.08 8.46 -4.22
CA GLY A 96 -13.58 7.28 -4.93
C GLY A 96 -13.09 5.97 -4.32
N LEU A 97 -12.55 6.01 -3.10
CA LEU A 97 -12.09 4.84 -2.37
C LEU A 97 -13.24 3.95 -1.90
N ARG A 98 -14.48 4.48 -1.85
CA ARG A 98 -15.69 3.72 -1.52
C ARG A 98 -15.99 2.57 -2.49
N ASP A 99 -15.47 2.65 -3.71
CA ASP A 99 -15.69 1.64 -4.76
C ASP A 99 -14.58 0.56 -4.78
N ILE A 100 -13.68 0.57 -3.79
CA ILE A 100 -12.65 -0.46 -3.66
C ILE A 100 -13.30 -1.83 -3.40
N THR A 101 -12.79 -2.84 -4.09
CA THR A 101 -13.15 -4.24 -3.93
C THR A 101 -11.87 -5.04 -3.75
N PRO A 102 -11.61 -5.59 -2.56
CA PRO A 102 -10.46 -6.45 -2.34
C PRO A 102 -10.62 -7.76 -3.10
N GLU A 103 -9.49 -8.29 -3.58
CA GLU A 103 -9.39 -9.62 -4.16
C GLU A 103 -9.03 -10.65 -3.10
N HIS A 104 -9.14 -11.92 -3.46
CA HIS A 104 -8.70 -13.01 -2.59
C HIS A 104 -7.21 -12.90 -2.31
N VAL A 105 -6.86 -13.15 -1.05
CA VAL A 105 -5.49 -13.14 -0.58
C VAL A 105 -4.93 -14.55 -0.70
N ASN A 106 -3.69 -14.65 -1.17
CA ASN A 106 -3.04 -15.94 -1.40
C ASN A 106 -1.61 -15.95 -0.83
N ALA A 107 -1.18 -17.12 -0.33
CA ALA A 107 0.23 -17.34 0.01
C ALA A 107 1.00 -17.70 -1.27
N SER A 108 1.93 -16.83 -1.70
CA SER A 108 2.79 -17.08 -2.87
C SER A 108 4.00 -17.95 -2.50
N THR A 109 4.51 -17.78 -1.28
CA THR A 109 5.59 -18.61 -0.70
C THR A 109 5.35 -18.84 0.80
N SER A 110 6.27 -19.53 1.48
CA SER A 110 6.14 -19.79 2.93
C SER A 110 6.07 -18.52 3.77
N ASN A 111 6.55 -17.38 3.26
CA ASN A 111 6.54 -16.11 3.97
C ASN A 111 6.09 -14.92 3.10
N CYS A 112 5.48 -15.19 1.93
CA CYS A 112 4.96 -14.13 1.06
C CYS A 112 3.45 -14.28 0.88
N VAL A 113 2.77 -13.15 0.85
CA VAL A 113 1.32 -13.03 0.67
C VAL A 113 1.03 -12.03 -0.43
N ASP A 114 0.22 -12.45 -1.38
CA ASP A 114 -0.30 -11.62 -2.46
C ASP A 114 -1.63 -10.97 -2.06
N PHE A 115 -1.74 -9.68 -2.31
CA PHE A 115 -2.93 -8.86 -2.11
C PHE A 115 -3.33 -8.22 -3.43
N GLY A 116 -4.62 -8.20 -3.71
CA GLY A 116 -5.19 -7.51 -4.85
C GLY A 116 -6.35 -6.62 -4.42
N ALA A 117 -6.57 -5.53 -5.13
CA ALA A 117 -7.79 -4.75 -5.06
C ALA A 117 -8.07 -4.10 -6.41
N HIS A 118 -9.34 -3.95 -6.74
CA HIS A 118 -9.78 -3.18 -7.89
C HIS A 118 -10.87 -2.19 -7.48
N TRP A 119 -11.02 -1.13 -8.26
CA TRP A 119 -12.09 -0.17 -8.07
C TRP A 119 -13.10 -0.32 -9.21
N ASN A 120 -14.38 -0.41 -8.85
CA ASN A 120 -15.46 -0.47 -9.83
C ASN A 120 -15.84 0.92 -10.39
N GLY A 121 -15.32 1.97 -9.75
CA GLY A 121 -15.52 3.37 -10.12
C GLY A 121 -14.24 4.09 -10.51
N GLY A 122 -14.34 5.41 -10.65
CA GLY A 122 -13.18 6.27 -10.89
C GLY A 122 -12.52 6.66 -9.57
N VAL A 123 -11.19 6.65 -9.52
CA VAL A 123 -10.42 7.23 -8.43
C VAL A 123 -9.89 8.59 -8.88
N VAL A 124 -10.24 9.63 -8.13
CA VAL A 124 -9.76 11.00 -8.39
C VAL A 124 -8.64 11.31 -7.42
N ILE A 125 -7.52 11.77 -7.97
CA ILE A 125 -6.29 12.09 -7.27
C ILE A 125 -6.01 13.57 -7.50
N GLU A 126 -6.05 14.35 -6.43
CA GLU A 126 -5.64 15.75 -6.43
C GLU A 126 -4.39 15.89 -5.56
N ALA A 127 -3.31 16.41 -6.12
CA ALA A 127 -2.06 16.60 -5.38
C ALA A 127 -1.51 18.02 -5.58
N THR A 128 -0.86 18.54 -4.54
CA THR A 128 0.07 19.66 -4.62
C THR A 128 1.46 19.11 -4.38
N VAL A 129 2.35 19.29 -5.35
CA VAL A 129 3.72 18.78 -5.33
C VAL A 129 4.68 19.95 -5.45
N SER A 130 5.62 20.05 -4.54
CA SER A 130 6.75 20.96 -4.62
C SER A 130 7.99 20.22 -5.09
N LEU A 131 8.63 20.74 -6.14
CA LEU A 131 9.88 20.23 -6.69
C LEU A 131 10.99 21.19 -6.30
N THR A 132 11.81 20.81 -5.34
CA THR A 132 12.97 21.62 -4.93
C THR A 132 14.15 21.32 -5.85
N LEU A 133 14.72 22.36 -6.46
CA LEU A 133 15.94 22.26 -7.24
C LEU A 133 17.14 22.43 -6.31
N GLU A 134 17.96 21.39 -6.18
CA GLU A 134 19.07 21.38 -5.23
C GLU A 134 20.15 22.42 -5.58
N GLU A 135 20.36 22.70 -6.87
CA GLU A 135 21.45 23.55 -7.34
C GLU A 135 21.25 25.04 -7.01
N ILE A 136 20.00 25.49 -6.88
CA ILE A 136 19.63 26.90 -6.71
C ILE A 136 18.63 27.15 -5.57
N ASP A 137 18.38 26.15 -4.73
CA ASP A 137 17.50 26.20 -3.55
C ASP A 137 16.16 26.90 -3.84
N THR A 138 15.55 26.52 -4.96
CA THR A 138 14.29 27.10 -5.43
C THR A 138 13.27 26.00 -5.66
N SER A 139 12.02 26.22 -5.25
CA SER A 139 10.93 25.25 -5.41
C SER A 139 9.96 25.64 -6.54
N ILE A 140 9.55 24.65 -7.32
CA ILE A 140 8.46 24.74 -8.29
C ILE A 140 7.25 24.02 -7.71
N THR A 141 6.12 24.70 -7.57
CA THR A 141 4.87 24.06 -7.14
C THR A 141 4.02 23.68 -8.34
N VAL A 142 3.55 22.44 -8.35
CA VAL A 142 2.68 21.84 -9.35
C VAL A 142 1.41 21.35 -8.67
N GLU A 143 0.26 21.76 -9.18
CA GLU A 143 -1.02 21.16 -8.82
C GLU A 143 -1.38 20.11 -9.87
N VAL A 144 -1.61 18.89 -9.41
CA VAL A 144 -1.93 17.72 -10.22
C VAL A 144 -3.37 17.33 -9.93
N SER A 145 -4.15 17.10 -10.99
CA SER A 145 -5.46 16.46 -10.91
C SER A 145 -5.46 15.30 -11.89
N LEU A 146 -5.83 14.12 -11.43
CA LEU A 146 -5.82 12.89 -12.22
C LEU A 146 -7.03 12.02 -11.86
N THR A 147 -7.79 11.59 -12.86
CA THR A 147 -8.92 10.66 -12.68
C THR A 147 -8.62 9.35 -13.38
N LEU A 148 -8.41 8.28 -12.60
CA LEU A 148 -8.19 6.92 -13.07
C LEU A 148 -9.51 6.17 -13.15
N GLU A 149 -9.77 5.50 -14.27
CA GLU A 149 -10.90 4.59 -14.44
C GLU A 149 -10.49 3.15 -14.15
N ASN A 150 -11.28 2.48 -13.31
CA ASN A 150 -11.08 1.08 -12.92
C ASN A 150 -9.62 0.75 -12.54
N PRO A 151 -9.00 1.51 -11.61
CA PRO A 151 -7.67 1.19 -11.16
C PRO A 151 -7.64 -0.18 -10.49
N THR A 152 -6.50 -0.85 -10.58
CA THR A 152 -6.19 -2.06 -9.83
C THR A 152 -4.85 -1.90 -9.12
N LEU A 153 -4.75 -2.55 -7.97
CA LEU A 153 -3.57 -2.60 -7.13
C LEU A 153 -3.25 -4.07 -6.89
N ALA A 154 -2.00 -4.45 -7.12
CA ALA A 154 -1.46 -5.74 -6.72
C ALA A 154 -0.22 -5.52 -5.86
N VAL A 155 -0.10 -6.28 -4.77
CA VAL A 155 0.99 -6.15 -3.79
C VAL A 155 1.44 -7.54 -3.37
N ASP A 156 2.75 -7.82 -3.42
CA ASP A 156 3.35 -8.98 -2.76
C ASP A 156 4.12 -8.50 -1.53
N VAL A 157 3.76 -9.05 -0.37
CA VAL A 157 4.38 -8.71 0.91
C VAL A 157 5.09 -9.94 1.44
N GLN A 158 6.39 -9.81 1.67
CA GLN A 158 7.13 -10.76 2.47
C GLN A 158 6.98 -10.39 3.94
N ALA A 159 6.47 -11.32 4.74
CA ALA A 159 6.29 -11.16 6.18
C ALA A 159 6.82 -12.40 6.90
N ASN A 160 7.91 -12.24 7.66
CA ASN A 160 8.39 -13.28 8.55
C ASN A 160 7.66 -13.14 9.88
N MET A 161 6.79 -14.10 10.19
CA MET A 161 5.97 -14.06 11.40
C MET A 161 6.18 -15.29 12.28
N PHE A 162 6.01 -15.10 13.58
CA PHE A 162 6.10 -16.16 14.57
C PHE A 162 4.73 -16.73 14.94
N LYS A 163 4.75 -18.06 15.01
CA LYS A 163 3.70 -18.92 15.52
C LYS A 163 4.00 -19.58 16.82
N CYS A 164 2.94 -19.94 17.54
CA CYS A 164 3.07 -20.94 18.57
C CYS A 164 3.61 -22.22 17.92
N ALA A 165 4.70 -22.76 18.48
CA ALA A 165 5.17 -24.05 18.03
C ALA A 165 4.22 -25.15 18.50
N ASP A 166 4.17 -26.23 17.74
CA ASP A 166 3.27 -27.34 18.02
C ASP A 166 3.47 -27.91 19.44
N GLY A 167 2.40 -27.89 20.23
CA GLY A 167 2.40 -28.39 21.61
C GLY A 167 3.03 -27.44 22.63
N ALA A 168 3.26 -26.17 22.29
CA ALA A 168 3.61 -25.15 23.27
C ALA A 168 2.42 -24.90 24.22
N ALA A 169 2.63 -25.09 25.53
CA ALA A 169 1.59 -24.91 26.55
C ALA A 169 1.38 -23.44 26.94
N ASP A 170 2.41 -22.60 26.73
CA ASP A 170 2.43 -21.20 27.15
C ASP A 170 2.20 -20.23 25.97
N CYS A 171 1.48 -20.68 24.93
CA CYS A 171 1.26 -19.89 23.72
C CYS A 171 -0.12 -20.15 23.13
N ASP A 172 -0.95 -19.10 23.05
CA ASP A 172 -2.27 -19.18 22.45
C ASP A 172 -2.21 -18.92 20.93
N PRO A 173 -2.81 -19.79 20.10
CA PRO A 173 -2.88 -19.59 18.67
C PRO A 173 -3.66 -18.32 18.29
N PHE A 174 -3.14 -17.60 17.30
CA PHE A 174 -3.74 -16.38 16.76
C PHE A 174 -4.36 -16.67 15.40
N THR A 175 -5.68 -16.87 15.36
CA THR A 175 -6.39 -17.35 14.16
C THR A 175 -7.26 -16.27 13.54
N ILE A 176 -7.77 -16.49 12.32
CA ILE A 176 -8.74 -15.56 11.70
C ILE A 176 -9.96 -15.38 12.60
N THR A 177 -10.40 -16.45 13.28
CA THR A 177 -11.49 -16.37 14.26
C THR A 177 -11.17 -15.45 15.43
N SER A 178 -9.91 -15.38 15.89
CA SER A 178 -9.49 -14.43 16.92
C SER A 178 -9.67 -12.98 16.45
N ILE A 179 -9.39 -12.70 15.17
CA ILE A 179 -9.62 -11.39 14.54
C ILE A 179 -11.11 -11.10 14.41
N GLU A 180 -11.91 -12.07 13.95
CA GLU A 180 -13.36 -11.92 13.81
C GLU A 180 -14.02 -11.59 15.15
N VAL A 181 -13.67 -12.32 16.22
CA VAL A 181 -14.18 -12.08 17.58
C VAL A 181 -13.76 -10.70 18.07
N ALA A 182 -12.49 -10.33 17.91
CA ALA A 182 -12.02 -8.99 18.28
C ALA A 182 -12.73 -7.88 17.49
N GLY A 183 -13.06 -8.13 16.22
CA GLY A 183 -13.85 -7.24 15.39
C GLY A 183 -15.25 -7.00 15.96
N VAL A 184 -15.94 -8.08 16.35
CA VAL A 184 -17.27 -8.02 16.97
C VAL A 184 -17.23 -7.30 18.33
N ASP A 185 -16.17 -7.52 19.11
CA ASP A 185 -16.00 -6.93 20.44
C ASP A 185 -15.48 -5.47 20.41
N GLY A 186 -15.21 -4.92 19.22
CA GLY A 186 -14.64 -3.57 19.08
C GLY A 186 -13.18 -3.46 19.53
N LYS A 187 -12.48 -4.59 19.62
CA LYS A 187 -11.09 -4.75 20.10
C LYS A 187 -10.06 -4.84 18.97
N ILE A 188 -10.37 -4.27 17.81
CA ILE A 188 -9.48 -4.32 16.63
C ILE A 188 -8.10 -3.70 16.94
N SER A 189 -8.00 -2.68 17.80
CA SER A 189 -6.68 -2.13 18.14
C SER A 189 -5.83 -3.13 18.94
N GLU A 190 -6.43 -3.84 19.89
CA GLU A 190 -5.74 -4.82 20.75
C GLU A 190 -5.25 -6.01 19.90
N ILE A 191 -6.10 -6.52 19.01
CA ILE A 191 -5.73 -7.63 18.13
C ILE A 191 -4.62 -7.21 17.15
N MET A 192 -4.60 -5.94 16.74
CA MET A 192 -3.54 -5.40 15.89
C MET A 192 -2.20 -5.28 16.60
N ASP A 193 -2.18 -4.87 17.86
CA ASP A 193 -0.96 -4.84 18.65
C ASP A 193 -0.43 -6.27 18.87
N SER A 194 -1.32 -7.23 19.18
CA SER A 194 -0.96 -8.66 19.27
C SER A 194 -0.41 -9.21 17.95
N LEU A 195 -1.02 -8.83 16.82
CA LEU A 195 -0.53 -9.20 15.50
C LEU A 195 0.87 -8.64 15.23
N LEU A 196 1.11 -7.36 15.50
CA LEU A 196 2.41 -6.72 15.29
C LEU A 196 3.53 -7.36 16.14
N LEU A 197 3.23 -7.81 17.35
CA LEU A 197 4.19 -8.54 18.18
C LEU A 197 4.72 -9.83 17.50
N ARG A 198 3.92 -10.42 16.60
CA ARG A 198 4.26 -11.65 15.89
C ARG A 198 5.16 -11.44 14.69
N PHE A 199 5.27 -10.23 14.18
CA PHE A 199 6.20 -9.93 13.10
C PHE A 199 7.63 -9.96 13.61
N LYS A 200 8.49 -10.67 12.87
CA LYS A 200 9.94 -10.57 12.97
C LYS A 200 10.43 -9.43 12.07
N ASP A 201 9.96 -9.43 10.84
CA ASP A 201 10.23 -8.42 9.82
C ASP A 201 9.18 -8.51 8.71
N ALA A 202 9.05 -7.43 7.96
CA ALA A 202 8.18 -7.36 6.79
C ALA A 202 8.76 -6.39 5.77
N VAL A 203 8.49 -6.66 4.49
CA VAL A 203 8.87 -5.83 3.37
C VAL A 203 7.88 -6.06 2.23
N VAL A 204 7.45 -5.00 1.57
CA VAL A 204 6.74 -5.09 0.30
C VAL A 204 7.77 -5.41 -0.77
N GLN A 205 7.61 -6.56 -1.44
CA GLN A 205 8.50 -7.03 -2.49
C GLN A 205 8.15 -6.39 -3.83
N THR A 206 6.85 -6.38 -4.14
CA THR A 206 6.33 -5.78 -5.36
C THR A 206 5.05 -5.03 -5.06
N LEU A 207 4.84 -3.94 -5.79
CA LEU A 207 3.60 -3.19 -5.82
C LEU A 207 3.38 -2.81 -7.27
N ALA A 208 2.18 -3.04 -7.79
CA ALA A 208 1.82 -2.70 -9.16
C ALA A 208 0.48 -1.98 -9.17
N VAL A 209 0.45 -0.83 -9.83
CA VAL A 209 -0.78 -0.09 -10.13
C VAL A 209 -1.09 -0.19 -11.61
N ASN A 210 -2.31 -0.57 -11.92
CA ASN A 210 -2.86 -0.50 -13.28
C ASN A 210 -4.18 0.26 -13.28
N PHE A 211 -4.70 0.58 -14.46
CA PHE A 211 -5.99 1.22 -14.64
C PHE A 211 -6.49 0.99 -16.06
N ALA A 212 -7.79 1.13 -16.31
CA ALA A 212 -8.34 1.04 -17.66
C ALA A 212 -7.94 2.26 -18.49
N SER A 213 -8.21 3.47 -18.01
CA SER A 213 -7.89 4.73 -18.68
C SER A 213 -7.69 5.88 -17.69
N ILE A 214 -7.09 6.97 -18.14
CA ILE A 214 -7.12 8.28 -17.51
C ILE A 214 -8.26 9.06 -18.16
N LYS A 215 -9.29 9.42 -17.38
CA LYS A 215 -10.43 10.22 -17.85
C LYS A 215 -10.11 11.70 -17.92
N ASP A 216 -9.43 12.20 -16.90
CA ASP A 216 -9.06 13.59 -16.77
C ASP A 216 -7.63 13.67 -16.23
N SER A 217 -6.80 14.52 -16.83
CA SER A 217 -5.52 14.90 -16.25
C SER A 217 -5.27 16.39 -16.44
N ASN A 218 -4.74 17.04 -15.41
CA ASN A 218 -4.38 18.44 -15.45
C ASN A 218 -3.16 18.69 -14.56
N PHE A 219 -2.19 19.43 -15.09
CA PHE A 219 -0.97 19.82 -14.41
C PHE A 219 -0.85 21.34 -14.46
N ARG A 220 -1.01 22.00 -13.32
CA ARG A 220 -0.96 23.46 -13.20
C ARG A 220 0.27 23.89 -12.41
N PHE A 221 1.25 24.43 -13.11
CA PHE A 221 2.43 25.05 -12.50
C PHE A 221 2.07 26.43 -11.93
N LYS A 222 2.43 26.69 -10.68
CA LYS A 222 2.23 28.01 -10.04
C LYS A 222 3.30 29.04 -10.41
N SER A 223 4.35 28.60 -11.08
CA SER A 223 5.48 29.42 -11.53
C SER A 223 5.56 29.41 -13.06
N SER A 224 6.18 30.45 -13.62
CA SER A 224 6.45 30.56 -15.06
C SER A 224 7.94 30.78 -15.31
N GLY A 225 8.51 30.11 -16.31
CA GLY A 225 9.91 30.30 -16.70
C GLY A 225 10.41 29.21 -17.66
N PRO A 226 11.65 29.33 -18.19
CA PRO A 226 12.19 28.38 -19.16
C PRO A 226 12.24 26.93 -18.67
N ILE A 227 12.54 26.73 -17.38
CA ILE A 227 12.52 25.41 -16.73
C ILE A 227 11.11 24.82 -16.73
N ILE A 228 10.08 25.65 -16.46
CA ILE A 228 8.67 25.23 -16.46
C ILE A 228 8.22 24.82 -17.85
N SER A 229 8.61 25.56 -18.88
CA SER A 229 8.32 25.20 -20.28
C SER A 229 8.93 23.84 -20.62
N ALA A 230 10.20 23.61 -20.27
CA ALA A 230 10.85 22.32 -20.51
C ALA A 230 10.19 21.16 -19.75
N LEU A 231 9.76 21.38 -18.49
CA LEU A 231 9.01 20.38 -17.73
C LEU A 231 7.62 20.12 -18.34
N THR A 232 6.95 21.16 -18.83
CA THR A 232 5.64 21.01 -19.49
C THR A 232 5.77 20.22 -20.78
N ASP A 233 6.81 20.49 -21.58
CA ASP A 233 7.11 19.76 -22.81
C ASP A 233 7.41 18.28 -22.49
N ALA A 234 8.20 18.01 -21.44
CA ALA A 234 8.49 16.64 -21.00
C ALA A 234 7.23 15.89 -20.52
N LEU A 235 6.29 16.58 -19.86
CA LEU A 235 5.02 15.99 -19.43
C LEU A 235 4.03 15.76 -20.59
N ALA A 236 4.20 16.44 -21.73
CA ALA A 236 3.31 16.25 -22.88
C ALA A 236 3.37 14.81 -23.42
N ASP A 237 4.54 14.18 -23.36
CA ASP A 237 4.74 12.76 -23.72
C ASP A 237 4.03 11.79 -22.75
N PHE A 238 3.58 12.30 -21.58
CA PHE A 238 2.79 11.59 -20.57
C PHE A 238 1.37 12.14 -20.46
N SER A 239 0.83 12.71 -21.54
CA SER A 239 -0.57 13.12 -21.59
C SER A 239 -1.53 11.92 -21.42
N ALA A 240 -2.78 12.20 -21.00
CA ALA A 240 -3.80 11.16 -20.88
C ALA A 240 -3.99 10.38 -22.18
N ASP A 241 -3.98 11.07 -23.33
CA ASP A 241 -4.12 10.46 -24.65
C ASP A 241 -2.98 9.48 -24.98
N GLU A 242 -1.73 9.84 -24.67
CA GLU A 242 -0.59 8.95 -24.88
C GLU A 242 -0.59 7.76 -23.92
N ILE A 243 -0.84 7.99 -22.63
CA ILE A 243 -0.92 6.93 -21.62
C ILE A 243 -2.08 5.96 -21.93
N ASN A 244 -3.21 6.46 -22.41
CA ASN A 244 -4.37 5.63 -22.73
C ASN A 244 -4.16 4.70 -23.94
N LYS A 245 -3.14 4.92 -24.76
CA LYS A 245 -2.77 3.99 -25.85
C LYS A 245 -2.17 2.69 -25.36
N LYS A 246 -1.84 2.55 -24.07
CA LYS A 246 -1.23 1.34 -23.48
C LYS A 246 0.09 0.92 -24.16
N GLY A 247 0.89 1.90 -24.57
CA GLY A 247 2.24 1.69 -25.11
C GLY A 247 3.32 2.03 -24.08
N GLY A 248 4.54 2.34 -24.55
CA GLY A 248 5.68 2.61 -23.67
C GLY A 248 5.48 3.76 -22.67
N ALA A 249 4.65 4.77 -23.00
CA ALA A 249 4.29 5.84 -22.05
C ALA A 249 3.48 5.31 -20.86
N TYR A 250 2.54 4.38 -21.10
CA TYR A 250 1.78 3.70 -20.05
C TYR A 250 2.66 2.85 -19.15
N ASP A 251 3.52 2.02 -19.76
CA ASP A 251 4.43 1.13 -19.03
C ASP A 251 5.38 1.93 -18.15
N THR A 252 5.93 3.02 -18.70
CA THR A 252 6.82 3.93 -17.95
C THR A 252 6.08 4.62 -16.80
N PHE A 253 4.89 5.15 -17.06
CA PHE A 253 4.08 5.84 -16.06
C PHE A 253 3.71 4.92 -14.88
N THR A 254 3.15 3.75 -15.18
CA THR A 254 2.73 2.76 -14.17
C THR A 254 3.92 2.21 -13.39
N SER A 255 5.04 1.92 -14.05
CA SER A 255 6.28 1.49 -13.38
C SER A 255 6.81 2.55 -12.42
N LYS A 256 6.88 3.82 -12.82
CA LYS A 256 7.39 4.89 -11.95
C LYS A 256 6.51 5.15 -10.73
N ILE A 257 5.19 5.13 -10.90
CA ILE A 257 4.25 5.23 -9.77
C ILE A 257 4.39 4.03 -8.84
N SER A 258 4.49 2.83 -9.41
CA SER A 258 4.66 1.59 -8.67
C SER A 258 5.94 1.60 -7.83
N ASP A 259 7.07 2.00 -8.40
CA ASP A 259 8.36 2.14 -7.71
C ASP A 259 8.26 3.15 -6.54
N GLN A 260 7.61 4.29 -6.77
CA GLN A 260 7.47 5.32 -5.74
C GLN A 260 6.55 4.88 -4.61
N LEU A 261 5.44 4.22 -4.92
CA LEU A 261 4.53 3.67 -3.93
C LEU A 261 5.19 2.53 -3.13
N LEU A 262 5.99 1.70 -3.80
CA LEU A 262 6.79 0.65 -3.16
C LEU A 262 7.78 1.25 -2.15
N SER A 263 8.51 2.30 -2.54
CA SER A 263 9.41 3.04 -1.63
C SER A 263 8.64 3.58 -0.43
N VAL A 264 7.54 4.30 -0.65
CA VAL A 264 6.74 4.88 0.43
C VAL A 264 6.16 3.81 1.37
N ALA A 265 5.73 2.67 0.83
CA ALA A 265 5.20 1.57 1.62
C ALA A 265 6.30 0.96 2.52
N ASN A 266 7.49 0.74 1.97
CA ASN A 266 8.62 0.19 2.72
C ASN A 266 9.18 1.19 3.75
N ASP A 267 9.28 2.47 3.40
CA ASP A 267 9.66 3.54 4.35
C ASP A 267 8.68 3.63 5.52
N TYR A 268 7.38 3.47 5.24
CA TYR A 268 6.36 3.43 6.27
C TYR A 268 6.51 2.19 7.17
N ILE A 269 6.76 1.00 6.59
CA ILE A 269 7.03 -0.21 7.36
C ILE A 269 8.22 0.02 8.29
N GLU A 270 9.35 0.49 7.76
CA GLU A 270 10.58 0.74 8.53
C GLU A 270 10.37 1.77 9.64
N SER A 271 9.71 2.89 9.33
CA SER A 271 9.60 4.01 10.26
C SER A 271 8.48 3.85 11.30
N ASN A 272 7.40 3.13 10.97
CA ASN A 272 6.17 3.12 11.79
C ASN A 272 5.74 1.73 12.27
N LEU A 273 6.05 0.67 11.52
CA LEU A 273 5.61 -0.70 11.87
C LEU A 273 6.73 -1.52 12.50
N GLN A 274 7.94 -1.51 11.92
CA GLN A 274 9.10 -2.23 12.46
C GLN A 274 9.39 -1.91 13.93
N PRO A 275 9.26 -0.66 14.42
CA PRO A 275 9.44 -0.37 15.85
C PRO A 275 8.44 -1.08 16.78
N LYS A 276 7.32 -1.58 16.23
CA LYS A 276 6.28 -2.31 16.96
C LYS A 276 6.41 -3.84 16.80
N PHE A 277 7.33 -4.32 15.98
CA PHE A 277 7.54 -5.74 15.77
C PHE A 277 8.18 -6.38 17.01
N GLY A 278 7.50 -7.37 17.56
CA GLY A 278 7.93 -8.04 18.80
C GLY A 278 8.82 -9.26 18.58
N ALA A 279 8.82 -9.82 17.37
CA ALA A 279 9.50 -11.08 17.06
C ALA A 279 9.16 -12.22 18.05
N THR A 280 7.91 -12.29 18.51
CA THR A 280 7.44 -13.25 19.52
C THR A 280 6.07 -13.86 19.17
N CYS A 281 5.74 -15.01 19.72
CA CYS A 281 4.43 -15.64 19.55
C CYS A 281 3.54 -15.58 20.80
N THR A 282 4.07 -15.03 21.90
CA THR A 282 3.39 -14.92 23.21
C THR A 282 3.11 -13.47 23.53
N GLU A 283 1.94 -13.21 24.08
CA GLU A 283 1.61 -11.90 24.68
C GLU A 283 2.29 -11.81 26.05
N ALA A 284 2.76 -10.61 26.42
CA ALA A 284 3.47 -10.36 27.69
C ALA A 284 2.50 -10.00 28.82
#